data_AF-A0A0J7MXH7-F1
#
_entry.id   AF-A0A0J7MXH7-F1
#
_cell.length_a   1.000
_cell.length_b   1.000
_cell.length_c   1.000
_cell.angle_alpha   90.00
_cell.angle_beta   90.00
_cell.angle_gamma   90.00
#
_symmetry.space_group_name_H-M   'P 1'
#
loop_
_entity.id
_entity.type
_entity.pdbx_description
1 polymer ?
#
loop_
_entity_poly.entity_id
_entity_poly.type
_entity_poly.pdbx_seq_one_letter_code
_entity_poly.pdbx_strand_id
1 'polypeptide(L)'
;MAVADANYRISLLDIGAPGRHSDGGIFNASEIGKRLQNGMLSIPPPRPMENGQALPFVLVGDEAFPLMQYMLRPYPRSGRLNRRKNIFNYRLSRARRVVENVFGILSARMRIFRKPLIASISTATRVIKATTCLHNFIISEELKLPHTQRRYMTLNAHERQLRSTGLEDAGTFNRNRPTKSSTQIRDDFATFFETTSAVPWQWEKVLQNNF
;
A
#
# COMPACT_ATOMS: atom_id res chain seq x y z
N MET A 1 -7.32 -8.48 -1.46
CA MET A 1 -6.12 -7.74 -1.00
C MET A 1 -5.07 -7.76 -2.10
N ALA A 2 -4.33 -6.67 -2.28
CA ALA A 2 -3.22 -6.60 -3.25
C ALA A 2 -2.02 -5.86 -2.66
N VAL A 3 -0.82 -6.23 -3.09
CA VAL A 3 0.43 -5.51 -2.80
C VAL A 3 0.95 -4.93 -4.11
N ALA A 4 1.19 -3.62 -4.14
CA ALA A 4 1.71 -2.92 -5.30
C ALA A 4 3.12 -2.38 -5.07
N ASP A 5 3.92 -2.34 -6.14
CA ASP A 5 5.24 -1.69 -6.15
C ASP A 5 5.14 -0.21 -6.54
N ALA A 6 6.27 0.51 -6.43
CA ALA A 6 6.35 1.93 -6.78
C ALA A 6 6.07 2.25 -8.27
N ASN A 7 6.09 1.23 -9.14
CA ASN A 7 5.78 1.36 -10.56
C ASN A 7 4.31 1.09 -10.88
N TYR A 8 3.46 0.99 -9.85
CA TYR A 8 2.04 0.64 -9.96
C TYR A 8 1.79 -0.81 -10.40
N ARG A 9 2.77 -1.73 -10.34
CA ARG A 9 2.52 -3.15 -10.61
C ARG A 9 1.99 -3.86 -9.38
N ILE A 10 0.98 -4.71 -9.57
CA ILE A 10 0.50 -5.61 -8.52
C ILE A 10 1.44 -6.80 -8.44
N SER A 11 2.20 -6.88 -7.35
CA SER A 11 3.19 -7.94 -7.10
C SER A 11 2.57 -9.16 -6.43
N LEU A 12 1.61 -8.95 -5.53
CA LEU A 12 0.88 -10.02 -4.85
C LEU A 12 -0.62 -9.74 -4.88
N LEU A 13 -1.41 -10.78 -5.07
CA LEU A 13 -2.86 -10.70 -5.17
C LEU A 13 -3.52 -11.86 -4.44
N ASP A 14 -4.43 -11.53 -3.53
CA ASP A 14 -5.23 -12.48 -2.76
C ASP A 14 -6.71 -12.11 -2.91
N ILE A 15 -7.52 -13.06 -3.41
CA ILE A 15 -8.92 -12.87 -3.82
C ILE A 15 -9.79 -13.90 -3.09
N GLY A 16 -10.94 -13.46 -2.59
CA GLY A 16 -11.97 -14.36 -2.05
C GLY A 16 -12.20 -14.26 -0.54
N ALA A 17 -11.51 -13.34 0.14
CA ALA A 17 -11.78 -13.07 1.55
C ALA A 17 -13.18 -12.41 1.73
N PRO A 18 -13.99 -12.86 2.71
CA PRO A 18 -15.28 -12.23 3.01
C PRO A 18 -15.09 -10.80 3.54
N GLY A 19 -15.87 -9.84 3.02
CA GLY A 19 -15.77 -8.42 3.40
C GLY A 19 -16.21 -8.08 4.83
N ARG A 20 -16.66 -9.05 5.64
CA ARG A 20 -17.02 -8.85 7.06
C ARG A 20 -15.82 -8.88 8.00
N HIS A 21 -14.67 -9.36 7.54
CA HIS A 21 -13.45 -9.41 8.33
C HIS A 21 -12.66 -8.11 8.15
N SER A 22 -11.97 -7.66 9.22
CA SER A 22 -11.07 -6.52 9.13
C SER A 22 -9.88 -6.81 8.23
N ASP A 23 -9.26 -5.78 7.66
CA ASP A 23 -8.11 -5.94 6.77
C ASP A 23 -6.96 -6.70 7.43
N GLY A 24 -6.66 -6.40 8.71
CA GLY A 24 -5.66 -7.16 9.47
C GLY A 24 -6.04 -8.63 9.67
N GLY A 25 -7.32 -8.93 9.85
CA GLY A 25 -7.83 -10.31 9.92
C GLY A 25 -7.71 -11.04 8.59
N ILE A 26 -8.13 -10.39 7.49
CA ILE A 26 -8.01 -10.90 6.12
C ILE A 26 -6.53 -11.17 5.80
N PHE A 27 -5.64 -10.23 6.12
CA PHE A 27 -4.21 -10.37 5.89
C PHE A 27 -3.61 -11.57 6.64
N ASN A 28 -3.91 -11.72 7.93
CA ASN A 28 -3.39 -12.85 8.72
C ASN A 28 -3.91 -14.21 8.21
N ALA A 29 -5.15 -14.26 7.71
CA ALA A 29 -5.73 -15.49 7.16
C ALA A 29 -5.23 -15.81 5.74
N SER A 30 -4.77 -14.79 5.03
CA SER A 30 -4.33 -14.82 3.64
C SER A 30 -3.02 -15.60 3.45
N GLU A 31 -2.84 -16.16 2.25
CA GLU A 31 -1.60 -16.88 1.89
C GLU A 31 -0.39 -15.93 1.91
N ILE A 32 -0.59 -14.66 1.56
CA ILE A 32 0.44 -13.62 1.65
C ILE A 32 0.90 -13.45 3.09
N GLY A 33 -0.03 -13.29 4.02
CA GLY A 33 0.28 -13.08 5.44
C GLY A 33 1.00 -14.29 6.04
N LYS A 34 0.50 -15.51 5.77
CA LYS A 34 1.12 -16.76 6.21
C LYS A 34 2.54 -16.92 5.69
N ARG A 35 2.75 -16.68 4.39
CA ARG A 35 4.09 -16.78 3.78
C ARG A 35 5.06 -15.73 4.30
N LEU A 36 4.61 -14.51 4.58
CA LEU A 36 5.45 -13.49 5.23
C LEU A 36 5.87 -13.91 6.63
N GLN A 37 4.91 -14.37 7.44
CA GLN A 37 5.16 -14.80 8.81
C GLN A 37 6.16 -15.98 8.86
N ASN A 38 6.08 -16.89 7.89
CA ASN A 38 6.94 -18.06 7.80
C ASN A 38 8.24 -17.82 6.98
N GLY A 39 8.51 -16.59 6.54
CA GLY A 39 9.73 -16.27 5.76
C GLY A 39 9.77 -16.88 4.35
N MET A 40 8.62 -17.27 3.79
CA MET A 40 8.52 -18.01 2.52
C MET A 40 8.39 -17.10 1.27
N LEU A 41 8.37 -15.78 1.43
CA LEU A 41 8.36 -14.84 0.30
C LEU A 41 9.76 -14.41 -0.16
N SER A 42 10.83 -15.00 0.38
CA SER A 42 12.23 -14.69 0.02
C SER A 42 12.52 -13.19 0.00
N ILE A 43 12.01 -12.47 1.01
CA ILE A 43 12.24 -11.04 1.16
C ILE A 43 13.75 -10.81 1.30
N PRO A 44 14.35 -9.87 0.55
CA PRO A 44 15.79 -9.63 0.65
C PRO A 44 16.21 -9.24 2.07
N PRO A 45 17.46 -9.55 2.46
CA PRO A 45 17.97 -9.14 3.76
C PRO A 45 17.98 -7.61 3.90
N PRO A 46 18.01 -7.08 5.15
CA PRO A 46 18.12 -5.65 5.39
C PRO A 46 19.27 -5.01 4.62
N ARG A 47 19.01 -3.83 4.04
CA ARG A 47 20.00 -3.10 3.23
C ARG A 47 20.60 -1.97 4.07
N PRO A 48 21.95 -1.82 4.09
CA PRO A 48 22.59 -0.64 4.65
C PRO A 48 22.09 0.64 3.97
N MET A 49 21.73 1.65 4.76
CA MET A 49 21.42 2.97 4.24
C MET A 49 22.68 3.82 4.19
N GLU A 50 22.75 4.81 3.30
CA GLU A 50 23.88 5.74 3.22
C GLU A 50 24.11 6.37 4.60
N ASN A 51 25.23 6.06 5.24
CA ASN A 51 25.62 6.50 6.58
C ASN A 51 24.63 6.12 7.71
N GLY A 52 23.96 4.96 7.62
CA GLY A 52 22.97 4.55 8.61
C GLY A 52 22.86 3.04 8.87
N GLN A 53 22.04 2.68 9.85
CA GLN A 53 21.69 1.30 10.18
C GLN A 53 20.99 0.63 8.99
N ALA A 54 21.24 -0.68 8.81
CA ALA A 54 20.53 -1.47 7.82
C ALA A 54 19.03 -1.52 8.13
N LEU A 55 18.20 -1.17 7.15
CA LEU A 55 16.74 -1.22 7.28
C LEU A 55 16.17 -2.42 6.52
N PRO A 56 15.18 -3.14 7.08
CA PRO A 56 14.55 -4.27 6.42
C PRO A 56 13.63 -3.82 5.28
N PHE A 57 13.36 -4.72 4.34
CA PHE A 57 12.27 -4.54 3.38
C PHE A 57 10.94 -4.85 4.07
N VAL A 58 9.98 -3.96 3.91
CA VAL A 58 8.68 -4.00 4.62
C VAL A 58 7.54 -3.65 3.68
N LEU A 59 6.37 -4.21 3.96
CA LEU A 59 5.11 -3.74 3.40
C LEU A 59 4.65 -2.48 4.15
N VAL A 60 3.86 -1.66 3.47
CA VAL A 60 3.23 -0.48 4.05
C VAL A 60 1.72 -0.70 4.08
N GLY A 61 1.15 -0.75 5.28
CA GLY A 61 -0.29 -0.84 5.51
C GLY A 61 -0.84 0.46 6.12
N ASP A 62 -2.16 0.58 6.10
CA ASP A 62 -2.89 1.59 6.89
C ASP A 62 -3.00 1.17 8.37
N GLU A 63 -3.83 1.88 9.13
CA GLU A 63 -4.03 1.66 10.57
C GLU A 63 -4.76 0.34 10.90
N ALA A 64 -5.52 -0.24 9.97
CA ALA A 64 -6.25 -1.49 10.14
C ALA A 64 -5.31 -2.72 10.14
N PHE A 65 -4.12 -2.59 9.56
CA PHE A 65 -3.10 -3.63 9.59
C PHE A 65 -2.32 -3.66 10.93
N PRO A 66 -1.81 -4.82 11.36
CA PRO A 66 -0.95 -4.90 12.53
C PRO A 66 0.46 -4.35 12.23
N LEU A 67 1.11 -3.76 13.24
CA LEU A 67 2.53 -3.43 13.14
C LEU A 67 3.36 -4.70 13.35
N MET A 68 4.12 -5.11 12.33
CA MET A 68 4.95 -6.31 12.33
C MET A 68 6.37 -5.98 11.84
N GLN A 69 7.31 -6.93 11.96
CA GLN A 69 8.69 -6.72 11.46
C GLN A 69 8.74 -6.50 9.94
N TYR A 70 7.76 -7.04 9.21
CA TYR A 70 7.63 -6.96 7.75
C TYR A 70 6.49 -6.02 7.32
N MET A 71 5.81 -5.32 8.23
CA MET A 71 4.66 -4.47 7.91
C MET A 71 4.63 -3.22 8.78
N LEU A 72 4.81 -2.06 8.16
CA LEU A 72 4.69 -0.75 8.79
C LEU A 72 3.26 -0.24 8.73
N ARG A 73 2.87 0.48 9.79
CA ARG A 73 1.63 1.25 9.86
C ARG A 73 1.88 2.62 10.52
N PRO A 74 0.99 3.61 10.35
CA PRO A 74 1.13 4.93 10.96
C PRO A 74 1.29 4.86 12.50
N TYR A 75 1.92 5.89 13.07
CA TYR A 75 1.76 6.15 14.50
C TYR A 75 0.31 6.52 14.80
N PRO A 76 -0.30 5.96 15.86
CA PRO A 76 -1.67 6.29 16.25
C PRO A 76 -1.84 7.79 16.49
N ARG A 77 -2.95 8.36 16.02
CA ARG A 77 -3.28 9.79 16.17
C ARG A 77 -3.88 10.14 17.53
N SER A 78 -4.07 9.17 18.42
CA SER A 78 -4.70 9.33 19.74
C SER A 78 -3.88 10.12 20.77
N GLY A 79 -2.88 10.90 20.33
CA GLY A 79 -2.02 11.71 21.18
C GLY A 79 -1.19 12.72 20.38
N ARG A 80 -0.45 13.58 21.08
CA ARG A 80 0.41 14.59 20.45
C ARG A 80 1.62 13.91 19.78
N LEU A 81 1.58 13.81 18.46
CA LEU A 81 2.70 13.33 17.66
C LEU A 81 3.81 14.39 17.64
N ASN A 82 5.06 13.95 17.84
CA ASN A 82 6.22 14.81 17.64
C ASN A 82 6.52 14.98 16.14
N ARG A 83 7.42 15.92 15.81
CA ARG A 83 7.82 16.23 14.43
C ARG A 83 8.20 14.97 13.63
N ARG A 84 9.09 14.13 14.17
CA ARG A 84 9.53 12.88 13.55
C ARG A 84 8.37 11.95 13.18
N LYS A 85 7.45 11.71 14.13
CA LYS A 85 6.28 10.84 13.91
C LYS A 85 5.33 11.43 12.86
N ASN A 86 5.19 12.75 12.82
CA ASN A 86 4.40 13.42 11.78
C ASN A 86 5.01 13.26 10.38
N ILE A 87 6.33 13.44 10.24
CA ILE A 87 7.03 13.19 8.97
C ILE A 87 6.80 11.75 8.53
N PHE A 88 7.01 10.80 9.44
CA PHE A 88 6.83 9.38 9.14
C PHE A 88 5.42 9.10 8.65
N ASN A 89 4.39 9.57 9.37
CA ASN A 89 2.99 9.38 8.97
C ASN A 89 2.69 9.99 7.60
N TYR A 90 3.28 11.15 7.30
CA TYR A 90 3.13 11.80 5.99
C TYR A 90 3.80 10.99 4.87
N ARG A 91 5.05 10.56 5.07
CA ARG A 91 5.79 9.70 4.13
C ARG A 91 5.06 8.38 3.88
N LEU A 92 4.52 7.77 4.94
CA LEU A 92 3.76 6.53 4.85
C LEU A 92 2.45 6.73 4.07
N SER A 93 1.73 7.84 4.33
CA SER A 93 0.55 8.23 3.54
C SER A 93 0.90 8.39 2.06
N ARG A 94 1.99 9.08 1.74
CA ARG A 94 2.49 9.23 0.37
C ARG A 94 2.81 7.89 -0.30
N ALA A 95 3.40 6.93 0.43
CA ALA A 95 3.66 5.59 -0.09
C ALA A 95 2.36 4.81 -0.35
N ARG A 96 1.38 4.87 0.56
CA ARG A 96 0.07 4.20 0.39
C ARG A 96 -0.72 4.69 -0.82
N ARG A 97 -0.59 5.98 -1.19
CA ARG A 97 -1.22 6.54 -2.40
C ARG A 97 -0.87 5.76 -3.68
N VAL A 98 0.23 5.01 -3.69
CA VAL A 98 0.58 4.15 -4.82
C VAL A 98 -0.49 3.06 -5.02
N VAL A 99 -0.83 2.29 -3.99
CA VAL A 99 -1.83 1.21 -4.14
C VAL A 99 -3.24 1.76 -4.36
N GLU A 100 -3.57 2.90 -3.75
CA GLU A 100 -4.83 3.63 -4.02
C GLU A 100 -4.91 4.04 -5.50
N ASN A 101 -3.81 4.56 -6.07
CA ASN A 101 -3.73 4.90 -7.49
C ASN A 101 -3.84 3.66 -8.39
N VAL A 102 -3.25 2.52 -8.01
CA VAL A 102 -3.39 1.26 -8.76
C VAL A 102 -4.85 0.88 -8.90
N PHE A 103 -5.60 0.86 -7.79
CA PHE A 103 -7.03 0.56 -7.83
C PHE A 103 -7.83 1.61 -8.59
N GLY A 104 -7.48 2.89 -8.45
CA GLY A 104 -8.07 3.97 -9.25
C GLY A 104 -7.85 3.80 -10.75
N ILE A 105 -6.63 3.45 -11.18
CA ILE A 105 -6.31 3.18 -12.58
C ILE A 105 -7.08 1.96 -13.07
N LEU A 106 -7.07 0.86 -12.31
CA LEU A 106 -7.79 -0.36 -12.67
C LEU A 106 -9.28 -0.09 -12.89
N SER A 107 -9.94 0.60 -11.96
CA SER A 107 -11.36 0.91 -12.05
C SER A 107 -11.71 1.95 -13.13
N ALA A 108 -10.84 2.94 -13.35
CA ALA A 108 -10.99 3.91 -14.43
C ALA A 108 -10.82 3.26 -15.82
N ARG A 109 -9.85 2.37 -15.99
CA ARG A 109 -9.51 1.74 -17.29
C ARG A 109 -10.39 0.53 -17.59
N MET A 110 -10.61 -0.33 -16.61
CA MET A 110 -11.41 -1.55 -16.76
C MET A 110 -12.87 -1.24 -16.39
N ARG A 111 -13.67 -0.90 -17.41
CA ARG A 111 -15.09 -0.53 -17.24
C ARG A 111 -15.91 -1.55 -16.44
N ILE A 112 -15.50 -2.81 -16.43
CA ILE A 112 -16.14 -3.90 -15.69
C ILE A 112 -16.16 -3.66 -14.17
N PHE A 113 -15.24 -2.85 -13.62
CA PHE A 113 -15.20 -2.51 -12.19
C PHE A 113 -15.95 -1.22 -11.83
N ARG A 114 -16.59 -0.55 -12.80
CA ARG A 114 -17.37 0.67 -12.54
C ARG A 114 -18.77 0.38 -11.97
N LYS A 115 -19.21 -0.88 -12.02
CA LYS A 115 -20.48 -1.35 -11.49
C LYS A 115 -20.26 -2.64 -10.70
N PRO A 116 -21.16 -3.00 -9.78
CA PRO A 116 -21.14 -4.31 -9.14
C PRO A 116 -21.07 -5.44 -10.17
N LEU A 117 -20.23 -6.43 -9.91
CA LEU A 117 -20.07 -7.59 -10.78
C LEU A 117 -21.24 -8.55 -10.59
N ILE A 118 -22.14 -8.62 -11.58
CA ILE A 118 -23.20 -9.62 -11.63
C ILE A 118 -22.63 -10.90 -12.23
N ALA A 119 -21.92 -11.69 -11.41
CA ALA A 119 -21.28 -12.92 -11.83
C ALA A 119 -21.09 -13.88 -10.65
N SER A 120 -20.85 -15.16 -10.93
CA SER A 120 -20.44 -16.11 -9.89
C SER A 120 -19.10 -15.70 -9.26
N ILE A 121 -18.83 -16.12 -8.02
CA ILE A 121 -17.55 -15.86 -7.33
C ILE A 121 -16.37 -16.37 -8.17
N SER A 122 -16.51 -17.54 -8.80
CA SER A 122 -15.50 -18.12 -9.69
C SER A 122 -15.21 -17.22 -10.89
N THR A 123 -16.26 -16.74 -11.56
CA THR A 123 -16.15 -15.83 -12.70
C THR A 123 -15.54 -14.49 -12.28
N ALA A 124 -16.02 -13.89 -11.19
CA ALA A 124 -15.49 -12.64 -10.65
C ALA A 124 -13.99 -12.77 -10.31
N THR A 125 -13.58 -13.88 -9.71
CA THR A 125 -12.17 -14.18 -9.41
C THR A 125 -11.32 -14.25 -10.68
N ARG A 126 -11.82 -14.92 -11.73
CA ARG A 126 -11.13 -14.99 -13.03
C ARG A 126 -11.01 -13.62 -13.69
N VAL A 127 -12.07 -12.80 -13.62
CA VAL A 127 -12.06 -11.41 -14.11
C VAL A 127 -10.96 -10.61 -13.39
N ILE A 128 -10.93 -10.62 -12.06
CA ILE A 128 -9.94 -9.88 -11.26
C ILE A 128 -8.51 -10.32 -11.59
N LYS A 129 -8.27 -11.63 -11.73
CA LYS A 129 -6.97 -12.17 -12.15
C LYS A 129 -6.58 -11.68 -13.54
N ALA A 130 -7.48 -11.84 -14.52
CA ALA A 130 -7.22 -11.44 -15.91
C ALA A 130 -6.93 -9.95 -16.04
N THR A 131 -7.71 -9.09 -15.38
CA THR A 131 -7.49 -7.64 -15.39
C THR A 131 -6.20 -7.25 -14.68
N THR A 132 -5.80 -7.96 -13.63
CA THR A 132 -4.53 -7.72 -12.93
C THR A 132 -3.34 -8.06 -13.83
N CYS A 133 -3.38 -9.21 -14.51
CA CYS A 133 -2.36 -9.59 -15.48
C CYS A 133 -2.26 -8.57 -16.62
N LEU A 134 -3.40 -8.17 -17.18
CA LEU A 134 -3.45 -7.18 -18.27
C LEU A 134 -2.93 -5.81 -17.80
N HIS A 135 -3.29 -5.37 -16.59
CA HIS A 135 -2.77 -4.15 -15.99
C HIS A 135 -1.25 -4.17 -15.89
N ASN A 136 -0.67 -5.23 -15.29
CA ASN A 136 0.78 -5.35 -15.15
C ASN A 136 1.50 -5.42 -16.50
N PHE A 137 0.91 -6.06 -17.51
CA PHE A 137 1.43 -6.08 -18.88
C PHE A 137 1.48 -4.66 -19.46
N ILE A 138 0.36 -3.92 -19.41
CA ILE A 138 0.30 -2.56 -19.93
C ILE A 138 1.26 -1.62 -19.20
N ILE A 139 1.34 -1.72 -17.86
CA ILE A 139 2.32 -0.95 -17.06
C ILE A 139 3.74 -1.24 -17.54
N SER A 140 4.06 -2.49 -17.86
CA SER A 140 5.40 -2.85 -18.32
C SER A 140 5.74 -2.26 -19.69
N GLU A 141 4.77 -2.14 -20.59
CA GLU A 141 4.95 -1.45 -21.87
C GLU A 141 5.04 0.07 -21.68
N GLU A 142 4.20 0.66 -20.83
CA GLU A 142 4.21 2.09 -20.55
C GLU A 142 5.53 2.57 -19.91
N LEU A 143 6.16 1.73 -19.09
CA LEU A 143 7.45 2.06 -18.47
C LEU A 143 8.60 2.16 -19.50
N LYS A 144 8.44 1.59 -20.70
CA LYS A 144 9.39 1.76 -21.83
C LYS A 144 9.25 3.13 -22.50
N LEU A 145 8.13 3.82 -22.28
CA LEU A 145 7.84 5.13 -22.87
C LEU A 145 8.31 6.27 -21.95
N PRO A 146 8.68 7.43 -22.53
CA PRO A 146 8.88 8.66 -21.77
C PRO A 146 7.63 9.04 -20.98
N HIS A 147 7.80 9.67 -19.81
CA HIS A 147 6.69 10.04 -18.92
C HIS A 147 5.58 10.84 -19.61
N THR A 148 5.92 11.71 -20.56
CA THR A 148 4.96 12.54 -21.32
C THR A 148 4.09 11.75 -22.29
N GLN A 149 4.49 10.53 -22.66
CA GLN A 149 3.77 9.68 -23.60
C GLN A 149 2.91 8.61 -22.92
N ARG A 150 3.02 8.49 -21.59
CA ARG A 150 2.30 7.50 -20.78
C ARG A 150 0.83 7.87 -20.63
N ARG A 151 -0.08 7.01 -21.10
CA ARG A 151 -1.53 7.27 -21.11
C ARG A 151 -2.28 6.42 -20.11
N TYR A 152 -1.89 5.16 -19.95
CA TYR A 152 -2.61 4.22 -19.10
C TYR A 152 -2.59 4.63 -17.63
N MET A 153 -1.41 4.99 -17.10
CA MET A 153 -1.20 5.40 -15.72
C MET A 153 -1.62 6.85 -15.42
N THR A 154 -1.88 7.66 -16.45
CA THR A 154 -2.22 9.08 -16.32
C THR A 154 -3.75 9.24 -16.37
N LEU A 155 -4.37 9.42 -15.20
CA LEU A 155 -5.81 9.70 -15.11
C LEU A 155 -6.08 11.20 -15.19
N ASN A 156 -7.00 11.59 -16.08
CA ASN A 156 -7.53 12.95 -16.16
C ASN A 156 -8.50 13.26 -15.00
N ALA A 157 -8.93 14.53 -14.87
CA ALA A 157 -9.78 14.97 -13.76
C ALA A 157 -11.10 14.18 -13.64
N HIS A 158 -11.75 13.93 -14.77
CA HIS A 158 -12.99 13.14 -14.83
C HIS A 158 -12.74 11.68 -14.42
N GLU A 159 -11.68 11.05 -14.91
CA GLU A 159 -11.31 9.68 -14.57
C GLU A 159 -10.98 9.50 -13.08
N ARG A 160 -10.44 10.52 -12.42
CA ARG A 160 -10.21 10.51 -10.96
C ARG A 160 -11.49 10.63 -10.15
N GLN A 161 -12.54 11.24 -10.70
CA GLN A 161 -13.86 11.36 -10.07
C GLN A 161 -14.69 10.08 -10.22
N LEU A 162 -14.40 9.23 -11.21
CA LEU A 162 -15.05 7.93 -11.43
C LEU A 162 -14.72 6.88 -10.34
N ARG A 163 -14.39 7.28 -9.10
CA ARG A 163 -14.10 6.36 -8.00
C ARG A 163 -15.22 5.33 -7.92
N SER A 164 -14.85 4.06 -8.06
CA SER A 164 -15.81 2.95 -8.08
C SER A 164 -16.58 2.91 -6.77
N THR A 165 -17.91 2.82 -6.84
CA THR A 165 -18.76 2.45 -5.70
C THR A 165 -18.70 0.95 -5.39
N GLY A 166 -18.01 0.16 -6.22
CA GLY A 166 -17.85 -1.29 -6.03
C GLY A 166 -16.59 -1.70 -5.26
N LEU A 167 -15.67 -0.76 -5.00
CA LEU A 167 -14.47 -0.98 -4.19
C LEU A 167 -14.59 -0.12 -2.93
N GLU A 168 -15.25 -0.65 -1.91
CA GLU A 168 -15.40 0.00 -0.61
C GLU A 168 -14.29 -0.47 0.34
N ASP A 169 -13.88 0.43 1.23
CA ASP A 169 -12.90 0.16 2.27
C ASP A 169 -13.56 -0.69 3.38
N ALA A 170 -12.93 -1.78 3.81
CA ALA A 170 -13.50 -2.63 4.84
C ALA A 170 -13.30 -2.00 6.22
N GLY A 171 -14.34 -1.99 7.06
CA GLY A 171 -14.32 -1.35 8.37
C GLY A 171 -13.20 -1.85 9.31
N THR A 172 -12.73 -0.95 10.17
CA THR A 172 -11.56 -1.15 11.04
C THR A 172 -11.87 -1.98 12.29
N PHE A 173 -11.29 -3.19 12.41
CA PHE A 173 -11.30 -3.94 13.68
C PHE A 173 -10.05 -4.82 13.86
N ASN A 174 -8.93 -4.25 14.34
CA ASN A 174 -8.05 -4.98 15.28
C ASN A 174 -6.98 -4.10 15.94
N ARG A 175 -6.78 -4.26 17.26
CA ARG A 175 -5.69 -3.65 18.03
C ARG A 175 -4.71 -4.71 18.51
N ASN A 176 -3.98 -5.34 17.60
CA ASN A 176 -2.85 -6.18 18.01
C ASN A 176 -1.73 -5.31 18.61
N ARG A 177 -1.21 -5.71 19.78
CA ARG A 177 -0.07 -5.05 20.43
C ARG A 177 1.21 -5.38 19.64
N PRO A 178 1.99 -4.38 19.21
CA PRO A 178 3.26 -4.63 18.52
C PRO A 178 4.29 -5.25 19.45
N THR A 179 5.24 -6.00 18.88
CA THR A 179 6.45 -6.42 19.61
C THR A 179 7.43 -5.24 19.74
N LYS A 180 8.35 -5.31 20.72
CA LYS A 180 9.43 -4.30 20.88
C LYS A 180 10.24 -4.14 19.58
N SER A 181 10.58 -5.26 18.92
CA SER A 181 11.31 -5.27 17.64
C SER A 181 10.54 -4.53 16.51
N SER A 182 9.24 -4.80 16.35
CA SER A 182 8.43 -4.13 15.32
C SER A 182 8.28 -2.62 15.53
N THR A 183 8.30 -2.17 16.80
CA THR A 183 8.26 -0.74 17.13
C THR A 183 9.60 -0.09 16.81
N GLN A 184 10.71 -0.75 17.15
CA GLN A 184 12.05 -0.27 16.83
C GLN A 184 12.24 -0.07 15.33
N ILE A 185 11.86 -1.04 14.50
CA ILE A 185 11.95 -0.93 13.03
C ILE A 185 11.22 0.33 12.54
N ARG A 186 10.01 0.60 13.03
CA ARG A 186 9.26 1.80 12.64
C ARG A 186 9.95 3.09 13.10
N ASP A 187 10.50 3.09 14.31
CA ASP A 187 11.23 4.23 14.87
C ASP A 187 12.54 4.49 14.10
N ASP A 188 13.21 3.44 13.62
CA ASP A 188 14.40 3.51 12.76
C ASP A 188 14.05 4.13 11.40
N PHE A 189 12.97 3.70 10.75
CA PHE A 189 12.45 4.34 9.54
C PHE A 189 12.06 5.80 9.77
N ALA A 190 11.44 6.11 10.91
CA ALA A 190 11.06 7.49 11.24
C ALA A 190 12.28 8.39 11.43
N THR A 191 13.35 7.86 12.01
CA THR A 191 14.63 8.56 12.16
C THR A 191 15.28 8.77 10.79
N PHE A 192 15.35 7.71 9.96
CA PHE A 192 15.89 7.78 8.61
C PHE A 192 15.19 8.83 7.73
N PHE A 193 13.86 8.96 7.79
CA PHE A 193 13.12 9.98 7.04
C PHE A 193 13.31 11.42 7.58
N GLU A 194 13.62 11.56 8.86
CA GLU A 194 13.91 12.85 9.49
C GLU A 194 15.33 13.34 9.21
N THR A 195 16.31 12.41 9.11
CA THR A 195 17.74 12.71 8.97
C THR A 195 18.26 12.43 7.57
N THR A 196 18.67 11.18 7.30
CA THR A 196 19.40 10.76 6.09
C THR A 196 18.61 10.98 4.81
N SER A 197 17.32 10.65 4.83
CA SER A 197 16.44 10.74 3.66
C SER A 197 15.63 12.04 3.64
N ALA A 198 15.98 13.04 4.44
CA ALA A 198 15.18 14.25 4.57
C ALA A 198 14.94 14.95 3.21
N VAL A 199 13.70 15.36 2.97
CA VAL A 199 13.30 16.09 1.75
C VAL A 199 12.68 17.44 2.12
N PRO A 200 12.94 18.53 1.37
CA PRO A 200 12.50 19.87 1.78
C PRO A 200 10.98 19.99 1.99
N TRP A 201 10.18 19.37 1.13
CA TRP A 201 8.72 19.47 1.14
C TRP A 201 8.04 18.72 2.29
N GLN A 202 8.75 17.86 3.04
CA GLN A 202 8.12 17.12 4.14
C GLN A 202 7.79 18.01 5.34
N TRP A 203 8.57 19.08 5.53
CA TRP A 203 8.46 19.96 6.68
C TRP A 203 7.23 20.86 6.58
N GLU A 204 7.00 21.46 5.41
CA GLU A 204 5.85 22.32 5.15
C GLU A 204 4.52 21.58 5.36
N LYS A 205 4.43 20.32 4.90
CA LYS A 205 3.20 19.53 5.03
C LYS A 205 2.91 19.09 6.46
N VAL A 206 3.95 18.77 7.23
CA VAL A 206 3.83 18.46 8.66
C VAL A 206 3.37 19.68 9.45
N LEU A 207 3.88 20.87 9.13
CA LEU A 207 3.51 22.12 9.82
C LEU A 207 2.08 22.56 9.50
N GLN A 208 1.59 22.28 8.28
CA GLN A 208 0.23 22.60 7.85
C GLN A 208 -0.83 21.56 8.27
N ASN A 209 -0.43 20.50 8.97
CA ASN A 209 -1.30 19.41 9.44
C ASN A 209 -2.18 18.78 8.35
N ASN A 210 -1.68 18.76 7.11
CA ASN A 210 -2.44 18.46 5.90
C ASN A 210 -2.16 17.02 5.46
N PHE A 211 -2.84 16.05 6.09
CA PHE A 211 -2.65 14.61 5.89
C PHE A 211 -3.78 13.96 5.09
#